data_AF-A0AAU6X7B7-F1
#
_entry.id   AF-A0AAU6X7B7-F1
#
_cell.length_a   1.000
_cell.length_b   1.000
_cell.length_c   1.000
_cell.angle_alpha   90.00
_cell.angle_beta   90.00
_cell.angle_gamma   90.00
#
_symmetry.space_group_name_H-M   'P 1'
#
loop_
_entity.id
_entity.type
_entity.pdbx_description
1 polymer ?
#
loop_
_entity_poly.entity_id
_entity_poly.type
_entity_poly.pdbx_seq_one_letter_code
_entity_poly.pdbx_strand_id
1 'polypeptide(L)'
;MNLKTRNELWWLIISVDYTYSRIAIADHELNGQTLTLWLEDKQDYKNKLDECLQLNIPVKYLTKIIKTEHMNSYEGTRMHSKKKYLFPTRIQISEPLHWYQYDASPIEQQWAREALLKTILTQLVETETYAYDLDF
;
A
#
# COMPACT_ATOMS: atom_id res chain seq x y z
N MET A 1 -2.86 -5.58 -12.54
CA MET A 1 -1.42 -5.43 -12.82
C MET A 1 -1.13 -6.20 -14.09
N ASN A 2 -0.34 -5.65 -15.03
CA ASN A 2 0.01 -6.36 -16.26
C ASN A 2 1.09 -7.43 -15.98
N LEU A 3 1.29 -8.37 -16.90
CA LEU A 3 2.25 -9.47 -16.73
C LEU A 3 3.71 -8.99 -16.61
N LYS A 4 4.09 -7.96 -17.39
CA LYS A 4 5.45 -7.43 -17.39
C LYS A 4 5.83 -6.86 -16.02
N THR A 5 5.03 -5.93 -15.50
CA THR A 5 5.23 -5.32 -14.17
C THR A 5 5.19 -6.36 -13.06
N ARG A 6 4.32 -7.38 -13.19
CA ARG A 6 4.29 -8.50 -12.25
C ARG A 6 5.62 -9.26 -12.24
N ASN A 7 6.16 -9.59 -13.41
CA ASN A 7 7.44 -10.29 -13.54
C ASN A 7 8.61 -9.44 -13.03
N GLU A 8 8.63 -8.14 -13.34
CA GLU A 8 9.66 -7.22 -12.84
C GLU A 8 9.63 -7.10 -11.31
N LEU A 9 8.43 -7.04 -10.72
CA LEU A 9 8.26 -7.05 -9.26
C LEU A 9 8.69 -8.38 -8.64
N TRP A 10 8.41 -9.51 -9.31
CA TRP A 10 8.87 -10.83 -8.89
C TRP A 10 10.41 -10.93 -8.92
N TRP A 11 11.04 -10.42 -9.96
CA TRP A 11 12.50 -10.34 -10.03
C TRP A 11 13.11 -9.49 -8.93
N LEU A 12 12.47 -8.36 -8.59
CA LEU A 12 12.89 -7.54 -7.46
C LEU A 12 12.82 -8.35 -6.15
N ILE A 13 11.72 -9.07 -5.91
CA ILE A 13 11.56 -9.94 -4.74
C ILE A 13 12.68 -10.99 -4.65
N ILE A 14 12.99 -11.66 -5.77
CA ILE A 14 14.07 -12.65 -5.83
C ILE A 14 15.43 -11.99 -5.55
N SER A 15 15.69 -10.82 -6.13
CA SER A 15 16.96 -10.09 -5.95
C SER A 15 17.22 -9.66 -4.51
N VAL A 16 16.15 -9.45 -3.73
CA VAL A 16 16.23 -9.15 -2.30
C VAL A 16 16.16 -10.38 -1.40
N ASP A 17 16.29 -11.58 -1.97
CA ASP A 17 16.22 -12.85 -1.25
C ASP A 17 14.97 -12.97 -0.37
N TYR A 18 13.81 -12.61 -0.95
CA TYR A 18 12.49 -12.62 -0.29
C TYR A 18 12.39 -11.75 0.98
N THR A 19 13.39 -10.91 1.25
CA THR A 19 13.40 -9.98 2.38
C THR A 19 12.67 -8.69 2.00
N TYR A 20 11.33 -8.69 2.04
CA TYR A 20 10.51 -7.56 1.57
C TYR A 20 10.79 -6.23 2.27
N SER A 21 11.29 -6.25 3.51
CA SER A 21 11.69 -5.04 4.24
C SER A 21 12.88 -4.31 3.60
N ARG A 22 13.61 -4.98 2.69
CA ARG A 22 14.70 -4.43 1.88
C ARG A 22 14.20 -3.66 0.67
N ILE A 23 12.96 -3.90 0.20
CA ILE A 23 12.35 -3.11 -0.87
C ILE A 23 11.88 -1.78 -0.27
N ALA A 24 12.44 -0.68 -0.78
CA ALA A 24 12.08 0.68 -0.39
C ALA A 24 11.29 1.39 -1.49
N ILE A 25 10.54 2.40 -1.07
CA ILE A 25 9.94 3.39 -1.98
C ILE A 25 10.94 4.55 -2.06
N ALA A 26 11.63 4.65 -3.19
CA ALA A 26 12.58 5.72 -3.48
C ALA A 26 11.86 7.06 -3.67
N ASP A 27 10.74 7.04 -4.40
CA ASP A 27 9.87 8.19 -4.60
C ASP A 27 8.43 7.75 -4.90
N HIS A 28 7.52 8.72 -4.93
CA HIS A 28 6.12 8.51 -5.24
C HIS A 28 5.48 9.73 -5.89
N GLU A 29 4.50 9.48 -6.75
CA GLU A 29 3.69 10.51 -7.37
C GLU A 29 2.23 10.09 -7.36
N LEU A 30 1.34 10.99 -6.93
CA LEU A 30 -0.10 10.78 -7.02
C LEU A 30 -0.67 11.65 -8.14
N ASN A 31 -0.99 11.04 -9.27
CA ASN A 31 -1.55 11.72 -10.43
C ASN A 31 -2.98 11.26 -10.70
N GLY A 32 -3.95 12.04 -10.22
CA GLY A 32 -5.37 11.80 -10.41
C GLY A 32 -5.83 10.46 -9.84
N GLN A 33 -5.90 9.43 -10.69
CA GLN A 33 -6.39 8.09 -10.36
C GLN A 33 -5.29 7.03 -10.25
N THR A 34 -4.02 7.43 -10.37
CA THR A 34 -2.86 6.54 -10.29
C THR A 34 -1.87 7.03 -9.24
N LEU A 35 -1.48 6.14 -8.33
CA LEU A 35 -0.31 6.28 -7.48
C LEU A 35 0.84 5.56 -8.17
N THR A 36 1.89 6.29 -8.52
CA THR A 36 3.15 5.75 -9.01
C THR A 36 4.12 5.65 -7.84
N LEU A 37 4.72 4.48 -7.67
CA LEU A 37 5.80 4.23 -6.71
C LEU A 37 7.05 3.84 -7.49
N TRP A 38 8.20 4.40 -7.14
CA TRP A 38 9.49 3.94 -7.62
C TRP A 38 10.14 3.10 -6.53
N LEU A 39 10.39 1.84 -6.86
CA LEU A 39 10.88 0.85 -5.92
C LEU A 39 12.36 0.56 -6.15
N GLU A 40 13.10 0.42 -5.07
CA GLU A 40 14.51 0.07 -5.10
C GLU A 40 14.86 -0.86 -3.95
N ASP A 41 16.07 -1.43 -4.01
CA ASP A 41 16.64 -2.22 -2.94
C ASP A 41 17.49 -1.33 -2.04
N LYS A 42 17.25 -1.37 -0.72
CA LYS A 42 18.04 -0.64 0.29
C LYS A 42 19.52 -1.00 0.33
N GLN A 43 19.93 -2.12 -0.27
CA GLN A 43 21.33 -2.52 -0.38
C GLN A 43 21.94 -2.18 -1.74
N ASP A 44 21.15 -1.74 -2.71
CA ASP A 44 21.55 -1.37 -4.06
C ASP A 44 20.77 -0.12 -4.51
N TYR A 45 20.98 0.98 -3.77
CA TYR A 45 20.35 2.26 -4.05
C TYR A 45 20.67 2.73 -5.46
N LYS A 46 19.65 3.20 -6.17
CA LYS A 46 19.83 3.70 -7.52
C LYS A 46 20.28 5.15 -7.51
N ASN A 47 21.12 5.52 -8.46
CA ASN A 47 21.61 6.90 -8.55
C ASN A 47 20.57 7.83 -9.19
N LYS A 48 19.59 7.24 -9.90
CA LYS A 48 18.54 7.96 -10.61
C LYS A 48 17.21 7.21 -10.53
N LEU A 49 16.12 7.97 -10.58
CA LEU A 49 14.77 7.44 -10.42
C LEU A 49 14.32 6.56 -11.61
N ASP A 50 14.87 6.78 -12.80
CA ASP A 50 14.60 5.98 -14.00
C ASP A 50 15.22 4.57 -13.95
N GLU A 51 16.16 4.34 -13.02
CA GLU A 51 16.73 3.03 -12.73
C GLU A 51 15.88 2.23 -11.72
N CYS A 52 14.94 2.88 -11.03
CA CYS A 52 14.04 2.24 -10.07
C CYS A 52 12.89 1.51 -10.78
N LEU A 53 12.38 0.45 -10.15
CA LEU A 53 11.20 -0.25 -10.65
C LEU A 53 9.96 0.62 -10.45
N GLN A 54 9.36 1.08 -11.54
CA GLN A 54 8.13 1.87 -11.49
C GLN A 54 6.88 0.98 -11.36
N LEU A 55 6.12 1.17 -10.30
CA LEU A 55 4.84 0.51 -10.05
C LEU A 55 3.68 1.51 -10.11
N ASN A 56 2.81 1.33 -11.10
CA ASN A 56 1.60 2.15 -11.27
C ASN A 56 0.38 1.45 -10.67
N ILE A 57 -0.19 2.06 -9.63
CA ILE A 57 -1.25 1.49 -8.80
C ILE A 57 -2.51 2.34 -8.91
N PRO A 58 -3.67 1.77 -9.27
CA PRO A 58 -4.93 2.50 -9.20
C PRO A 58 -5.22 2.98 -7.77
N VAL A 59 -5.57 4.26 -7.61
CA VAL A 59 -5.79 4.91 -6.31
C VAL A 59 -6.84 4.20 -5.45
N LYS A 60 -7.79 3.50 -6.08
CA LYS A 60 -8.75 2.64 -5.36
C LYS A 60 -8.08 1.65 -4.39
N TYR A 61 -6.90 1.12 -4.72
CA TYR A 61 -6.16 0.21 -3.83
C TYR A 61 -5.60 0.95 -2.60
N LEU A 62 -5.03 2.14 -2.80
CA LEU A 62 -4.59 3.00 -1.68
C LEU A 62 -5.76 3.33 -0.76
N THR A 63 -6.90 3.78 -1.32
CA THR A 63 -8.09 4.11 -0.51
C THR A 63 -8.64 2.91 0.24
N LYS A 64 -8.54 1.70 -0.34
CA LYS A 64 -8.94 0.46 0.32
C LYS A 64 -8.04 0.17 1.52
N ILE A 65 -6.71 0.31 1.37
CA ILE A 65 -5.76 0.11 2.46
C ILE A 65 -6.01 1.09 3.60
N ILE A 66 -6.15 2.38 3.30
CA ILE A 66 -6.44 3.42 4.30
C ILE A 66 -7.70 3.09 5.11
N LYS A 67 -8.77 2.60 4.44
CA LYS A 67 -10.00 2.17 5.13
C LYS A 67 -9.80 0.93 6.00
N THR A 68 -9.12 -0.09 5.47
CA THR A 68 -8.89 -1.38 6.15
C THR A 68 -7.99 -1.22 7.36
N GLU A 69 -6.92 -0.43 7.24
CA GLU A 69 -5.97 -0.11 8.33
C GLU A 69 -6.49 1.02 9.22
N HIS A 70 -7.69 1.53 8.92
CA HIS A 70 -8.40 2.55 9.68
C HIS A 70 -7.62 3.87 9.89
N MET A 71 -6.70 4.20 8.98
CA MET A 71 -5.81 5.36 9.09
C MET A 71 -6.58 6.70 9.04
N ASN A 72 -7.73 6.73 8.35
CA ASN A 72 -8.58 7.92 8.24
C ASN A 72 -9.70 7.97 9.29
N SER A 73 -9.55 7.29 10.43
CA SER A 73 -10.60 7.19 11.46
C SER A 73 -10.02 7.03 12.86
N TYR A 74 -10.81 7.37 13.87
CA TYR A 74 -10.45 7.15 15.28
C TYR A 74 -11.53 6.37 16.01
N GLU A 75 -11.14 5.71 17.11
CA GLU A 75 -12.07 5.02 18.00
C GLU A 75 -12.89 6.04 18.80
N GLY A 76 -14.21 5.89 18.77
CA GLY A 76 -15.12 6.78 19.46
C GLY A 76 -16.37 6.05 19.92
N THR A 77 -17.38 6.82 20.34
CA THR A 77 -18.69 6.28 20.70
C THR A 77 -19.78 7.02 19.95
N ARG A 78 -20.84 6.30 19.57
CA ARG A 78 -22.06 6.89 19.02
C ARG A 78 -23.25 6.53 19.90
N MET A 79 -24.20 7.45 19.99
CA MET A 79 -25.48 7.20 20.64
C MET A 79 -26.44 6.55 19.66
N HIS A 80 -27.05 5.44 20.06
CA HIS A 80 -28.12 4.82 19.29
C HIS A 80 -29.33 5.78 19.22
N SER A 81 -29.73 6.18 18.02
CA SER A 81 -30.75 7.22 17.77
C SER A 81 -32.06 7.03 18.52
N LYS A 82 -32.55 5.78 18.60
CA LYS A 82 -33.80 5.43 19.31
C LYS A 82 -33.62 5.02 20.77
N LYS A 83 -32.65 4.13 21.03
CA LYS A 83 -32.47 3.47 22.34
C LYS A 83 -31.57 4.25 23.31
N LYS A 84 -30.93 5.34 22.87
CA LYS A 84 -30.10 6.27 23.66
C LYS A 84 -28.95 5.66 24.46
N TYR A 85 -28.54 4.42 24.16
CA TYR A 85 -27.30 3.87 24.72
C TYR A 85 -26.10 4.22 23.83
N LEU A 86 -24.93 4.35 24.45
CA LEU A 86 -23.65 4.58 23.76
C LEU A 86 -23.04 3.24 23.34
N PHE A 87 -22.51 3.18 22.12
CA PHE A 87 -21.76 2.02 21.64
C PHE A 87 -20.44 2.44 21.00
N PRO A 88 -19.37 1.66 21.16
CA PRO A 88 -18.09 1.93 20.52
C PRO A 88 -18.21 1.80 19.01
N THR A 89 -17.55 2.69 18.28
CA THR A 89 -17.55 2.72 16.82
C THR A 89 -16.36 3.51 16.31
N ARG A 90 -15.97 3.29 15.05
CA ARG A 90 -14.98 4.14 14.38
C ARG A 90 -15.65 5.34 13.74
N ILE A 91 -15.10 6.51 14.02
CA ILE A 91 -15.55 7.78 13.45
C ILE A 91 -14.55 8.18 12.38
N GLN A 92 -15.03 8.26 11.14
CA GLN A 92 -14.24 8.69 9.99
C GLN A 92 -13.93 10.18 10.11
N ILE A 93 -12.65 10.53 9.92
CA ILE A 93 -12.15 11.91 9.94
C ILE A 93 -12.51 12.57 8.60
N SER A 94 -12.10 11.95 7.49
CA SER A 94 -12.39 12.39 6.12
C SER A 94 -12.37 11.22 5.14
N GLU A 95 -12.78 11.42 3.89
CA GLU A 95 -12.66 10.37 2.85
C GLU A 95 -11.19 9.96 2.65
N PRO A 96 -10.87 8.68 2.40
CA PRO A 96 -9.47 8.20 2.45
C PRO A 96 -8.50 8.94 1.55
N LEU A 97 -8.93 9.30 0.33
CA LEU A 97 -8.08 10.03 -0.59
C LEU A 97 -7.89 11.48 -0.13
N HIS A 98 -8.95 12.09 0.41
CA HIS A 98 -8.88 13.44 0.98
C HIS A 98 -7.95 13.45 2.20
N TRP A 99 -8.12 12.48 3.10
CA TRP A 99 -7.24 12.26 4.23
C TRP A 99 -5.78 12.20 3.79
N TYR A 100 -5.46 11.32 2.84
CA TYR A 100 -4.09 11.13 2.38
C TYR A 100 -3.47 12.40 1.78
N GLN A 101 -4.25 13.19 1.03
CA GLN A 101 -3.74 14.37 0.32
C GLN A 101 -3.62 15.61 1.20
N TYR A 102 -4.53 15.80 2.15
CA TYR A 102 -4.71 17.09 2.82
C TYR A 102 -4.60 17.01 4.35
N ASP A 103 -4.98 15.88 4.96
CA ASP A 103 -5.04 15.76 6.42
C ASP A 103 -3.84 15.00 7.00
N ALA A 104 -3.36 13.99 6.28
CA ALA A 104 -2.27 13.12 6.70
C ALA A 104 -0.94 13.86 6.67
N SER A 105 -0.20 13.76 7.77
CA SER A 105 1.19 14.19 7.83
C SER A 105 2.08 13.40 6.85
N PRO A 106 3.25 13.92 6.46
CA PRO A 106 4.15 13.22 5.53
C PRO A 106 4.50 11.79 5.96
N ILE A 107 4.63 11.55 7.27
CA ILE A 107 4.93 10.24 7.83
C ILE A 107 3.72 9.29 7.74
N GLU A 108 2.49 9.77 7.97
CA GLU A 108 1.28 8.97 7.82
C GLU A 108 1.03 8.61 6.35
N GLN A 109 1.31 9.53 5.43
CA GLN A 109 1.27 9.24 4.00
C GLN A 109 2.29 8.15 3.64
N GLN A 110 3.50 8.21 4.20
CA GLN A 110 4.51 7.17 4.01
C GLN A 110 4.02 5.81 4.52
N TRP A 111 3.46 5.74 5.73
CA TRP A 111 2.90 4.50 6.27
C TRP A 111 1.80 3.91 5.38
N ALA A 112 0.93 4.75 4.82
CA ALA A 112 -0.10 4.29 3.90
C ALA A 112 0.48 3.67 2.62
N ARG A 113 1.55 4.26 2.06
CA ARG A 113 2.24 3.71 0.89
C ARG A 113 2.98 2.41 1.22
N GLU A 114 3.64 2.35 2.37
CA GLU A 114 4.35 1.15 2.84
C GLU A 114 3.38 -0.01 3.12
N ALA A 115 2.24 0.25 3.76
CA ALA A 115 1.20 -0.75 3.99
C ALA A 115 0.61 -1.31 2.69
N LEU A 116 0.40 -0.42 1.70
CA LEU A 116 -0.03 -0.81 0.36
C LEU A 116 1.02 -1.68 -0.34
N LEU A 117 2.29 -1.26 -0.36
CA LEU A 117 3.38 -2.02 -0.95
C LEU A 117 3.50 -3.40 -0.30
N LYS A 118 3.48 -3.46 1.03
CA LYS A 118 3.53 -4.72 1.79
C LYS A 118 2.40 -5.66 1.36
N THR A 119 1.17 -5.15 1.25
CA THR A 119 0.02 -5.95 0.81
C THR A 119 0.21 -6.51 -0.60
N ILE A 120 0.72 -5.70 -1.53
CA ILE A 120 0.98 -6.14 -2.91
C ILE A 120 2.06 -7.23 -2.94
N LEU A 121 3.16 -7.05 -2.20
CA LEU A 121 4.25 -8.02 -2.14
C LEU A 121 3.79 -9.34 -1.53
N THR A 122 3.03 -9.29 -0.43
CA THR A 122 2.46 -10.48 0.22
C THR A 122 1.53 -11.23 -0.74
N GLN A 123 0.61 -10.54 -1.41
CA GLN A 123 -0.29 -11.18 -2.37
C GLN A 123 0.45 -11.81 -3.54
N LEU A 124 1.50 -11.16 -4.05
CA LEU A 124 2.29 -11.68 -5.15
C LEU A 124 2.95 -12.99 -4.75
N VAL A 125 3.57 -13.02 -3.57
CA VAL A 125 4.25 -14.21 -3.05
C VAL A 125 3.28 -15.34 -2.84
N GLU A 126 2.18 -15.10 -2.12
CA GLU A 126 1.16 -16.12 -1.88
C GLU A 126 0.67 -16.71 -3.21
N THR A 127 0.34 -15.87 -4.19
CA THR A 127 -0.18 -16.33 -5.48
C THR A 127 0.84 -17.13 -6.29
N GLU A 128 2.11 -16.70 -6.33
CA GLU A 128 3.16 -17.40 -7.06
C GLU A 128 3.56 -18.71 -6.34
N THR A 129 3.60 -18.74 -5.00
CA THR A 129 3.84 -19.99 -4.24
C THR A 129 2.74 -21.02 -4.47
N TYR A 130 1.47 -20.59 -4.49
CA TYR A 130 0.34 -21.51 -4.76
C TYR A 130 0.34 -22.03 -6.20
N ALA A 131 0.90 -21.30 -7.17
CA ALA A 131 1.04 -21.78 -8.53
C ALA A 131 2.07 -22.93 -8.63
N TYR A 132 3.19 -22.83 -7.89
CA TYR A 132 4.21 -23.88 -7.85
C TYR A 132 3.76 -25.15 -7.10
N ASP A 133 2.92 -25.03 -6.07
CA ASP A 133 2.43 -26.19 -5.30
C ASP A 133 1.42 -27.06 -6.06
N LEU A 134 0.82 -26.55 -7.16
CA LEU A 134 -0.14 -27.29 -7.99
C LEU A 134 0.52 -28.04 -9.16
N ASP A 135 1.82 -27.88 -9.36
CA ASP A 135 2.61 -28.54 -10.41
C ASP A 135 3.41 -29.77 -9.91
N PHE A 136 3.10 -30.28 -8.71
CA PHE A 136 3.68 -31.50 -8.12
C PHE A 136 2.65 -32.61 -7.85
#